data_AF-A0A3L7YX64-F1
#
_entry.id   AF-A0A3L7YX64-F1
#
_cell.length_a   1.000
_cell.length_b   1.000
_cell.length_c   1.000
_cell.angle_alpha   90.00
_cell.angle_beta   90.00
_cell.angle_gamma   90.00
#
_symmetry.space_group_name_H-M   'P 1'
#
loop_
_entity.id
_entity.type
_entity.pdbx_description
1 polymer ?
#
loop_
_entity_poly.entity_id
_entity_poly.type
_entity_poly.pdbx_seq_one_letter_code
_entity_poly.pdbx_strand_id
1 'polypeptide(L)' 'MRNYGLMTVNPFGLHDFYGDTDAHRGDFIIPPYESRVFRYRILIHRGDVVAGSVRDRYHDFANPPTVELC' A
#
# COMPACT_ATOMS: atom_id res chain seq x y z
N MET A 1 23.64 10.84 -0.74
CA MET A 1 22.30 10.59 -1.31
C MET A 1 21.52 9.76 -0.29
N ARG A 2 20.52 10.34 0.38
CA ARG A 2 19.63 9.60 1.28
C ARG A 2 18.55 8.96 0.40
N ASN A 3 18.82 7.77 -0.14
CA ASN A 3 17.80 6.95 -0.82
C ASN A 3 16.83 6.36 0.21
N TYR A 4 16.18 7.21 1.03
CA TYR A 4 14.91 6.80 1.62
C TYR A 4 13.94 6.77 0.45
N GLY A 5 13.93 5.61 -0.23
CA GLY A 5 12.85 5.27 -1.14
C GLY A 5 11.58 5.61 -0.37
N LEU A 6 10.80 6.50 -0.98
CA LEU A 6 9.49 6.88 -0.56
C LEU A 6 8.65 5.60 -0.57
N MET A 7 8.76 4.79 0.50
CA MET A 7 7.98 3.57 0.74
C MET A 7 6.58 3.93 1.23
N THR A 8 6.13 5.16 0.97
CA THR A 8 4.78 5.61 1.27
C THR A 8 3.90 5.25 0.09
N VAL A 9 3.08 4.22 0.29
CA VAL A 9 1.80 4.13 -0.41
C VAL A 9 0.99 5.34 0.06
N ASN A 10 1.02 6.43 -0.71
CA ASN A 10 0.11 7.56 -0.52
C ASN A 10 -1.08 7.38 -1.49
N PRO A 11 -2.21 6.81 -1.06
CA PRO A 11 -3.38 6.65 -1.92
C PRO A 11 -4.05 7.99 -2.29
N PHE A 12 -3.60 9.10 -1.70
CA PHE A 12 -4.16 10.44 -1.89
C PHE A 12 -3.22 11.38 -2.66
N GLY A 13 -2.02 10.92 -3.03
CA GLY A 13 -0.99 11.75 -3.69
C GLY A 13 -1.18 11.94 -5.19
N LEU A 14 -2.41 11.88 -5.71
CA LEU A 14 -2.67 11.88 -7.17
C LEU A 14 -2.12 13.15 -7.85
N HIS A 15 -2.17 14.29 -7.16
CA HIS A 15 -1.68 15.58 -7.65
C HIS A 15 -0.19 15.51 -8.05
N ASP A 16 0.64 14.83 -7.25
CA ASP A 16 2.07 14.71 -7.48
C ASP A 16 2.37 13.79 -8.68
N PHE A 17 1.50 12.80 -8.92
CA PHE A 17 1.63 11.88 -10.07
C PHE A 17 1.18 12.52 -11.38
N TYR A 18 0.12 13.33 -11.35
CA TYR A 18 -0.47 13.95 -12.54
C TYR A 18 0.05 15.36 -12.82
N GLY A 19 0.79 15.97 -11.89
CA GLY A 19 1.33 17.32 -12.04
C GLY A 19 0.24 18.41 -12.04
N ASP A 20 -0.95 18.09 -11.54
CA ASP A 20 -2.12 18.97 -11.50
C ASP A 20 -2.66 19.02 -10.07
N THR A 21 -2.52 20.19 -9.44
CA THR A 21 -2.94 20.45 -8.06
C THR A 21 -4.44 20.55 -7.87
N ASP A 22 -5.23 20.81 -8.91
CA ASP A 22 -6.66 21.13 -8.77
C ASP A 22 -7.56 19.96 -9.19
N ALA A 23 -7.24 19.27 -10.28
CA ALA A 23 -8.06 18.15 -10.75
C ALA A 23 -7.84 16.85 -9.95
N HIS A 24 -6.67 16.69 -9.31
CA HIS A 24 -6.23 15.42 -8.73
C HIS A 24 -5.81 15.54 -7.26
N ARG A 25 -6.59 16.27 -6.45
CA ARG A 25 -6.27 16.53 -5.03
C ARG A 25 -6.19 15.28 -4.14
N GLY A 26 -6.78 14.18 -4.58
CA GLY A 26 -6.87 12.94 -3.78
C GLY A 26 -7.92 13.03 -2.67
N ASP A 27 -8.95 13.87 -2.84
CA ASP A 27 -10.03 14.02 -1.88
C ASP A 27 -10.73 12.68 -1.62
N PHE A 28 -10.88 12.35 -0.33
CA PHE A 28 -11.51 11.10 0.11
C PHE A 28 -12.48 11.38 1.25
N ILE A 29 -13.78 11.36 0.93
CA ILE A 29 -14.86 11.67 1.87
C ILE A 29 -15.38 10.37 2.46
N ILE A 30 -15.46 10.31 3.79
CA ILE A 30 -16.13 9.23 4.52
C ILE A 30 -17.49 9.75 4.99
N PRO A 31 -18.62 9.21 4.47
CA PRO A 31 -19.95 9.64 4.88
C PRO A 31 -20.23 9.38 6.37
N PRO A 32 -21.22 10.07 6.95
CA PRO A 32 -21.67 9.79 8.31
C PRO A 32 -22.03 8.32 8.49
N TYR A 33 -21.61 7.74 9.62
CA TYR A 33 -21.85 6.33 9.98
C TYR A 33 -21.18 5.28 9.07
N GLU A 34 -20.30 5.70 8.15
CA GLU A 34 -19.48 4.79 7.37
C GLU A 34 -18.06 4.63 7.96
N SER A 35 -17.41 3.52 7.61
CA SER A 35 -16.02 3.27 7.94
C SER A 35 -15.23 2.88 6.70
N ARG A 36 -13.91 3.11 6.75
CA ARG A 36 -12.95 2.69 5.74
C ARG A 36 -11.77 2.02 6.43
N VAL A 37 -11.32 0.91 5.87
CA VAL A 37 -10.24 0.11 6.44
C VAL A 37 -9.08 0.12 5.47
N PHE A 38 -7.97 0.69 5.90
CA PHE A 38 -6.71 0.60 5.19
C PHE A 38 -5.86 -0.49 5.84
N ARG A 39 -5.42 -1.46 5.05
CA ARG A 39 -4.56 -2.55 5.51
C ARG A 39 -3.19 -2.38 4.88
N TYR A 40 -2.17 -2.33 5.71
CA TYR A 40 -0.77 -2.23 5.29
C TYR A 40 0.02 -3.39 5.88
N ARG A 41 0.99 -3.89 5.12
CA ARG A 41 1.97 -4.88 5.58
C ARG A 41 3.36 -4.36 5.25
N ILE A 42 4.25 -4.35 6.24
CA ILE A 42 5.66 -4.01 6.04
C ILE A 42 6.46 -5.32 6.03
N LEU A 43 7.20 -5.56 4.95
CA LEU A 43 8.11 -6.69 4.82
C LEU A 43 9.55 -6.17 4.96
N ILE A 44 10.26 -6.65 5.97
CA ILE A 44 11.68 -6.38 6.17
C ILE A 44 12.42 -7.70 5.99
N HIS A 45 13.35 -7.76 5.06
CA HIS A 45 14.21 -8.91 4.83
C HIS A 45 15.63 -8.44 4.50
N ARG A 46 16.60 -9.36 4.64
CA ARG A 46 17.98 -9.13 4.21
C ARG A 46 18.12 -9.52 2.73
N GLY A 47 19.15 -8.99 2.06
CA GLY A 47 19.39 -9.27 0.64
C GLY A 47 18.45 -8.49 -0.28
N ASP A 48 18.24 -9.01 -1.48
CA ASP A 48 17.43 -8.38 -2.52
C ASP A 48 16.00 -8.94 -2.60
N VAL A 49 15.22 -8.46 -3.58
CA VAL A 49 13.82 -8.84 -3.77
C VAL A 49 13.61 -10.33 -4.04
N VAL A 50 14.62 -11.02 -4.59
CA VAL A 50 14.57 -12.45 -4.88
C VAL A 50 14.86 -13.23 -3.60
N ALA A 51 15.92 -12.86 -2.87
CA ALA A 51 16.26 -13.46 -1.59
C ALA A 51 15.15 -13.30 -0.53
N GLY A 52 14.45 -12.16 -0.56
CA GLY A 52 13.30 -11.88 0.29
C GLY A 52 11.99 -12.55 -0.12
N SER A 53 11.95 -13.20 -1.30
CA SER A 53 10.72 -13.71 -1.92
C SER A 53 9.59 -12.67 -1.94
N VAL A 54 9.91 -11.40 -2.24
CA VAL A 54 8.97 -10.26 -2.07
C VAL A 54 7.67 -10.48 -2.85
N ARG A 55 7.77 -11.08 -4.05
CA ARG A 55 6.62 -11.44 -4.88
C ARG A 55 5.64 -12.37 -4.14
N ASP A 56 6.16 -13.42 -3.52
CA ASP A 56 5.32 -14.41 -2.85
C ASP A 56 4.70 -13.81 -1.60
N ARG A 57 5.47 -13.03 -0.83
CA ARG A 57 4.96 -12.31 0.37
C ARG A 57 3.88 -11.29 0.04
N TYR A 58 3.94 -10.69 -1.15
CA TYR A 58 2.88 -9.84 -1.67
C TYR A 58 1.62 -10.66 -1.98
N HIS A 59 1.75 -11.82 -2.64
CA HIS A 59 0.61 -12.71 -2.89
C HIS A 59 -0.01 -13.21 -1.59
N ASP A 60 0.77 -13.54 -0.57
CA ASP A 60 0.27 -13.91 0.78
C ASP A 60 -0.56 -12.79 1.44
N PHE A 61 -0.35 -11.53 1.04
CA PHE A 61 -1.08 -10.38 1.56
C PHE A 61 -2.30 -10.03 0.71
N ALA A 62 -2.14 -10.01 -0.62
CA ALA A 62 -3.18 -9.65 -1.56
C ALA A 62 -4.23 -10.78 -1.72
N ASN A 63 -3.78 -12.04 -1.60
CA ASN A 63 -4.59 -13.24 -1.77
C ASN A 63 -4.40 -14.17 -0.56
N PRO A 64 -4.82 -13.76 0.65
CA PRO A 64 -4.65 -14.59 1.84
C PRO A 64 -5.43 -15.92 1.69
N PRO A 65 -4.87 -17.05 2.16
CA PRO A 65 -5.57 -18.33 2.09
C PRO A 65 -6.83 -18.32 2.98
N THR A 66 -7.88 -18.99 2.52
CA THR A 66 -9.06 -19.27 3.36
C THR A 66 -8.70 -20.37 4.35
N VAL A 67 -8.84 -20.08 5.64
CA VAL A 67 -8.63 -21.05 6.72
C VAL A 67 -9.98 -21.34 7.37
N GLU A 68 -10.40 -22.60 7.34
CA GLU A 68 -11.51 -23.09 8.14
C GLU A 68 -10.96 -23.65 9.44
N LEU A 69 -11.42 -23.13 10.57
CA LEU A 69 -11.13 -23.67 11.88
C LEU A 69 -12.24 -24.66 12.21
N CYS A 70 -11.89 -25.95 12.24
CA CYS A 70 -12.78 -27.03 12.68
C CYS A 70 -13.10 -26.92 14.17
#